data_AF-A0A382ZRI0-F1
#
_entry.id   AF-A0A382ZRI0-F1
#
_cell.length_a   1.000
_cell.length_b   1.000
_cell.length_c   1.000
_cell.angle_alpha   90.00
_cell.angle_beta   90.00
_cell.angle_gamma   90.00
#
_symmetry.space_group_name_H-M   'P 1'
#
loop_
_entity.id
_entity.type
_entity.pdbx_description
1 polymer ?
#
loop_
_entity_poly.entity_id
_entity_poly.type
_entity_poly.pdbx_seq_one_letter_code
_entity_poly.pdbx_strand_id
1 'polypeptide(L)' 'MSFDLGANYSGFRLNQRESISELDSLALLFTHLKTGAEVLVMENDDDNKVF' A
#
# COMPACT_ATOMS: atom_id res chain seq x y z
N MET A 1 -2.12 8.24 5.41
CA MET A 1 -2.54 7.59 6.69
C MET A 1 -1.38 6.74 7.17
N SER A 2 -1.23 6.44 8.47
CA SER A 2 -0.17 5.49 8.88
C SER A 2 -0.72 4.07 8.84
N PHE A 3 -0.13 3.22 7.98
CA PHE A 3 -0.43 1.78 7.92
C PHE A 3 0.69 0.97 8.57
N ASP A 4 0.30 -0.04 9.35
CA ASP A 4 1.20 -0.88 10.11
C ASP A 4 1.39 -2.23 9.42
N LEU A 5 2.64 -2.66 9.32
CA LEU A 5 2.99 -3.92 8.67
C LEU A 5 2.29 -5.10 9.37
N GLY A 6 1.64 -5.96 8.58
CA GLY A 6 0.90 -7.11 9.07
C GLY A 6 -0.51 -6.83 9.59
N ALA A 7 -0.91 -5.56 9.77
CA ALA A 7 -2.25 -5.19 10.18
C ALA A 7 -3.29 -5.44 9.06
N ASN A 8 -4.55 -5.60 9.47
CA ASN A 8 -5.67 -5.81 8.55
C ASN A 8 -6.54 -4.55 8.46
N TYR A 9 -6.89 -4.18 7.23
CA TYR A 9 -7.72 -3.04 6.90
C TYR A 9 -8.77 -3.48 5.89
N SER A 10 -10.04 -3.51 6.28
CA SER A 10 -11.16 -3.87 5.39
C SER A 10 -10.96 -5.20 4.64
N GLY A 11 -10.35 -6.20 5.29
CA GLY A 11 -10.08 -7.50 4.68
C GLY A 11 -8.75 -7.59 3.91
N PHE A 12 -8.01 -6.50 3.79
CA PHE A 12 -6.67 -6.47 3.21
C PHE A 12 -5.59 -6.46 4.29
N ARG A 13 -4.57 -7.31 4.15
CA ARG A 13 -3.40 -7.30 5.03
C ARG A 13 -2.25 -6.56 4.37
N LEU A 14 -1.61 -5.65 5.10
CA LEU A 14 -0.38 -5.01 4.63
C LEU A 14 0.78 -6.01 4.75
N ASN A 15 1.35 -6.42 3.62
CA ASN A 15 2.41 -7.43 3.58
C ASN A 15 3.80 -6.82 3.36
N GLN A 16 3.88 -5.67 2.70
CA GLN A 16 5.13 -4.96 2.47
C GLN A 16 4.91 -3.46 2.58
N ARG A 17 5.91 -2.78 3.15
CA ARG A 17 6.01 -1.32 3.23
C ARG A 17 7.44 -0.94 2.91
N GLU A 18 7.60 -0.07 1.92
CA GLU A 18 8.93 0.30 1.41
C GLU A 18 8.97 1.75 0.98
N SER A 19 10.01 2.48 1.40
CA SER A 19 10.27 3.84 0.94
C SER A 19 11.18 3.75 -0.29
N ILE A 20 10.76 4.33 -1.40
CA ILE A 20 11.52 4.33 -2.66
C ILE A 20 12.01 5.75 -2.90
N SER A 21 13.29 6.00 -2.57
CA SER A 21 13.90 7.33 -2.61
C SER A 21 13.93 7.95 -4.00
N GLU A 22 14.13 7.14 -5.03
CA GLU A 22 14.24 7.55 -6.42
C GLU A 22 12.93 8.08 -6.98
N LEU A 23 11.81 7.70 -6.36
CA LEU A 23 10.45 8.11 -6.73
C LEU A 23 9.83 9.06 -5.70
N ASP A 24 10.56 9.39 -4.62
CA ASP A 24 10.04 10.13 -3.47
C ASP A 24 8.66 9.60 -3.02
N SER A 25 8.54 8.28 -2.93
CA SER A 25 7.26 7.58 -2.76
C SER A 25 7.33 6.51 -1.68
N LEU A 26 6.20 6.27 -1.01
CA LEU A 26 5.99 5.12 -0.14
C LEU A 26 5.14 4.07 -0.87
N ALA A 27 5.72 2.88 -1.07
CA ALA A 27 5.03 1.72 -1.62
C ALA A 27 4.43 0.87 -0.49
N LEU A 28 3.16 0.51 -0.64
CA LEU A 28 2.43 -0.37 0.28
C LEU A 28 1.76 -1.49 -0.52
N LEU A 29 2.14 -2.74 -0.25
CA LEU A 29 1.55 -3.90 -0.89
C LEU A 29 0.58 -4.60 0.05
N PHE A 30 -0.68 -4.62 -0.35
CA PHE A 30 -1.76 -5.26 0.36
C PHE A 30 -2.24 -6.52 -0.36
N THR A 31 -2.68 -7.52 0.40
CA THR A 31 -3.37 -8.70 -0.14
C THR A 31 -4.71 -8.89 0.56
N HIS A 32 -5.78 -9.03 -0.22
CA HIS A 32 -7.12 -9.35 0.28
C HIS A 32 -7.17 -10.78 0.79
N LEU A 33 -7.48 -10.96 2.08
CA LEU A 33 -7.40 -12.27 2.75
C LEU A 33 -8.37 -13.32 2.18
N LYS A 34 -9.51 -12.89 1.61
CA LYS A 34 -10.52 -13.83 1.08
C LYS A 34 -10.27 -14.25 -0.36
N THR A 35 -9.81 -13.32 -1.20
CA THR A 35 -9.69 -13.55 -2.66
C THR A 35 -8.26 -13.69 -3.12
N GLY A 36 -7.27 -13.31 -2.31
CA GLY A 36 -5.88 -13.22 -2.72
C GLY A 36 -5.57 -12.04 -3.65
N ALA A 37 -6.54 -11.17 -3.94
CA ALA A 37 -6.32 -10.00 -4.79
C ALA A 37 -5.29 -9.06 -4.16
N GLU A 38 -4.38 -8.54 -4.96
CA GLU A 38 -3.32 -7.65 -4.50
C GLU A 38 -3.63 -6.20 -4.89
N VAL A 39 -3.24 -5.27 -4.02
CA VAL A 39 -3.33 -3.83 -4.24
C VAL A 39 -1.99 -3.22 -3.90
N LEU A 40 -1.38 -2.54 -4.87
CA LEU A 40 -0.21 -1.70 -4.65
C LEU A 40 -0.67 -0.25 -4.51
N VAL A 41 -0.33 0.38 -3.39
CA VAL A 41 -0.52 1.82 -3.19
C VAL A 41 0.85 2.49 -3.29
N MET A 42 0.92 3.53 -4.12
CA MET A 42 2.06 4.44 -4.21
C MET A 42 1.62 5.78 -3.62
N GLU A 43 2.08 6.10 -2.41
CA GLU A 43 1.82 7.40 -1.78
C GLU A 43 2.99 8.34 -2.08
N ASN A 44 2.69 9.53 -2.58
CA ASN A 44 3.63 10.63 -2.81
C ASN A 44 2.89 11.98 -2.73
N ASP A 45 3.61 13.09 -2.94
CA ASP A 45 3.07 14.46 -2.88
C ASP A 45 2.35 14.89 -4.18
N ASP A 46 2.00 13.97 -5.10
CA ASP A 46 1.19 14.29 -6.28
C ASP A 46 -0.31 14.34 -5.92
N ASP A 47 -0.98 15.42 -6.33
CA ASP A 47 -2.42 15.62 -6.11
C ASP A 47 -3.27 14.68 -6.98
N ASN A 48 -2.75 14.26 -8.13
CA ASN A 48 -3.44 13.42 -9.09
C ASN A 48 -3.50 11.98 -8.59
N LYS A 49 -4.70 11.39 -8.65
CA LYS A 49 -4.93 9.99 -8.25
C LYS A 49 -5.31 9.16 -9.47
N VAL A 50 -4.67 8.00 -9.62
CA VAL A 50 -4.94 7.00 -10.65
C VAL A 50 -5.20 5.64 -9.97
N PHE A 51 -6.00 4.79 -10.60
CA PHE A 51 -6.40 3.48 -10.07
C PHE A 51 -6.37 2.39 -11.16
#